data_AF-A0A4Q1ST75-F1
#
_entry.id   AF-A0A4Q1ST75-F1
#
_cell.length_a   1.000
_cell.length_b   1.000
_cell.length_c   1.000
_cell.angle_alpha   90.00
_cell.angle_beta   90.00
_cell.angle_gamma   90.00
#
_symmetry.space_group_name_H-M   'P 1'
#
loop_
_entity.id
_entity.type
_entity.pdbx_description
1 polymer ?
#
loop_
_entity_poly.entity_id
_entity_poly.type
_entity_poly.pdbx_seq_one_letter_code
_entity_poly.pdbx_strand_id
1 'polypeptide(L)'
;MSKGLRVRDFVSGVMVGAILFSGVAYAASTKIDVSFKPIKFFFEGEEKIAGSGEQGFVYNGRTYVPLRFMGESLGKEVTYYQGI
;
A
#
# COMPACT_ATOMS: atom_id res chain seq x y z
N MET A 1 50.28 -25.22 9.08
CA MET A 1 50.12 -25.05 7.61
C MET A 1 48.71 -24.51 7.36
N SER A 2 48.60 -23.22 7.05
CA SER A 2 47.32 -22.52 6.90
C SER A 2 46.57 -23.07 5.67
N LYS A 3 45.43 -23.74 5.88
CA LYS A 3 44.50 -24.08 4.80
C LYS A 3 43.66 -22.83 4.51
N GLY A 4 44.17 -21.96 3.64
CA GLY A 4 43.40 -20.82 3.12
C GLY A 4 42.13 -21.32 2.40
N LEU A 5 41.03 -20.59 2.59
CA LEU A 5 39.74 -20.88 1.97
C LEU A 5 39.91 -20.97 0.45
N ARG A 6 39.57 -22.12 -0.15
CA ARG A 6 39.67 -22.29 -1.61
C ARG A 6 38.47 -21.61 -2.26
N VAL A 7 38.68 -20.97 -3.42
CA VAL A 7 37.62 -20.27 -4.15
C VAL A 7 36.38 -21.14 -4.38
N ARG A 8 36.57 -22.45 -4.60
CA ARG A 8 35.47 -23.41 -4.77
C ARG A 8 34.60 -23.56 -3.51
N ASP A 9 35.21 -23.49 -2.32
CA ASP A 9 34.50 -23.62 -1.05
C ASP A 9 33.67 -22.34 -0.81
N PHE A 10 34.21 -21.17 -1.15
CA PHE A 10 33.48 -19.90 -1.11
C PHE A 10 32.27 -19.89 -2.08
N VAL A 11 32.47 -20.33 -3.32
CA VAL A 11 31.39 -20.42 -4.32
C VAL A 11 30.28 -21.37 -3.86
N SER A 12 30.64 -22.49 -3.23
CA SER A 12 29.65 -23.42 -2.66
C SER A 12 28.82 -22.77 -1.53
N GLY A 13 29.46 -21.96 -0.68
CA GLY A 13 28.78 -21.23 0.38
C GLY A 13 27.82 -20.17 -0.14
N VAL A 14 28.21 -19.42 -1.17
CA VAL A 14 27.33 -18.41 -1.81
C VAL A 14 26.10 -19.07 -2.45
N MET A 15 26.27 -20.22 -3.12
CA MET A 15 25.15 -20.96 -3.72
C MET A 15 24.16 -21.46 -2.67
N VAL A 16 24.64 -22.05 -1.57
CA VAL A 16 23.77 -22.51 -0.48
C VAL A 16 23.06 -21.34 0.20
N GLY A 17 23.77 -20.23 0.43
CA GLY A 17 23.18 -18.99 0.95
C GLY A 17 22.05 -18.48 0.05
N ALA A 18 22.29 -18.38 -1.25
CA ALA A 18 21.27 -17.92 -2.21
C ALA A 18 20.01 -18.79 -2.20
N ILE A 19 20.15 -20.12 -2.06
CA ILE A 19 19.00 -21.04 -1.97
C ILE A 19 18.23 -20.79 -0.67
N LEU A 20 18.90 -20.65 0.47
CA LEU A 20 18.24 -20.45 1.78
C LEU A 20 17.56 -19.08 1.89
N PHE A 21 18.11 -18.05 1.24
CA PHE A 21 17.54 -16.69 1.24
C PHE A 21 16.52 -16.44 0.12
N SER A 22 16.15 -17.45 -0.68
CA SER A 22 15.13 -17.28 -1.73
C SER A 22 13.70 -17.11 -1.19
N GLY A 23 13.42 -17.63 0.01
CA GLY A 23 12.08 -17.57 0.63
C GLY A 23 11.66 -16.20 1.13
N VAL A 24 12.58 -15.33 1.56
CA VAL A 24 12.24 -14.00 2.11
C VAL A 24 11.66 -13.04 1.07
N ALA A 25 11.89 -13.28 -0.23
CA ALA A 25 11.38 -12.42 -1.31
C ALA A 25 9.86 -12.56 -1.56
N TYR A 26 9.26 -13.72 -1.26
CA TYR A 26 7.85 -13.99 -1.55
C TYR A 26 6.87 -13.25 -0.64
N ALA A 27 7.25 -12.96 0.61
CA ALA A 27 6.36 -12.27 1.56
C ALA A 27 6.11 -10.78 1.24
N ALA A 28 6.89 -10.19 0.32
CA ALA A 28 6.80 -8.76 -0.02
C ALA A 28 5.83 -8.44 -1.18
N SER A 29 5.13 -9.44 -1.75
CA SER A 29 4.42 -9.28 -3.04
C SER A 29 2.95 -8.86 -2.97
N THR A 30 2.38 -8.52 -1.81
CA THR A 30 1.03 -7.94 -1.78
C THR A 30 1.10 -6.43 -2.04
N LYS A 31 1.48 -6.03 -3.26
CA LYS A 31 1.37 -4.64 -3.71
C LYS A 31 -0.07 -4.39 -4.15
N ILE A 32 -0.73 -3.46 -3.48
CA ILE A 32 -2.05 -2.98 -3.91
C ILE A 32 -1.79 -1.97 -5.04
N ASP A 33 -2.03 -2.36 -6.29
CA ASP A 33 -1.99 -1.44 -7.42
C ASP A 33 -3.20 -0.51 -7.36
N VAL A 34 -2.99 0.69 -6.84
CA VAL A 34 -4.00 1.77 -6.79
C VAL A 34 -3.67 2.82 -7.83
N SER A 35 -4.68 3.23 -8.61
CA SER A 35 -4.55 4.34 -9.56
C SER A 35 -5.17 5.59 -8.97
N PHE A 36 -4.34 6.61 -8.71
CA PHE A 36 -4.78 7.93 -8.29
C PHE A 36 -5.14 8.75 -9.54
N LYS A 37 -6.41 8.67 -9.95
CA LYS A 37 -6.96 9.59 -10.96
C LYS A 37 -7.41 10.88 -10.25
N PRO A 38 -7.33 12.05 -10.91
CA PRO A 38 -7.82 13.30 -10.34
C PRO A 38 -9.35 13.25 -10.23
N ILE A 39 -9.84 12.86 -9.06
CA ILE A 39 -11.27 12.84 -8.74
C ILE A 39 -11.63 14.19 -8.13
N LYS A 40 -12.60 14.86 -8.75
CA LYS A 40 -13.20 16.09 -8.26
C LYS A 40 -14.53 15.77 -7.58
N PHE A 41 -14.81 16.41 -6.45
CA PHE A 41 -16.07 16.24 -5.74
C PHE A 41 -16.92 17.49 -5.90
N PHE A 42 -18.15 17.32 -6.34
CA PHE A 42 -19.13 18.42 -6.48
C PHE A 42 -20.31 18.16 -5.55
N PHE A 43 -20.61 19.12 -4.69
CA PHE A 43 -21.76 19.10 -3.80
C PHE A 43 -22.58 20.36 -4.05
N GLU A 44 -23.86 20.19 -4.38
CA GLU A 44 -24.76 21.31 -4.72
C GLU A 44 -24.22 22.22 -5.85
N GLY A 45 -23.39 21.65 -6.73
CA GLY A 45 -22.76 22.38 -7.84
C GLY A 45 -21.42 23.06 -7.49
N GLU A 46 -21.03 23.08 -6.21
CA GLU A 46 -19.74 23.61 -5.77
C GLU A 46 -18.67 22.52 -5.68
N GLU A 47 -17.47 22.80 -6.18
CA GLU A 47 -16.32 21.90 -6.03
C GLU A 47 -15.82 21.94 -4.58
N LYS A 48 -15.87 20.80 -3.87
CA LYS A 48 -15.32 20.64 -2.52
C LYS A 48 -14.02 19.83 -2.57
N ILE A 49 -13.04 20.28 -1.80
CA ILE A 49 -11.71 19.66 -1.72
C ILE A 49 -11.68 18.78 -0.47
N ALA A 50 -11.40 17.49 -0.66
CA ALA A 50 -11.15 16.57 0.45
C ALA A 50 -9.78 16.87 1.09
N GLY A 51 -9.63 16.63 2.39
CA GLY A 51 -8.40 16.93 3.12
C GLY A 51 -7.16 16.21 2.59
N SER A 52 -5.97 16.62 3.03
CA SER A 52 -4.73 15.93 2.72
C SER A 52 -4.78 14.48 3.23
N GLY A 53 -4.69 13.50 2.33
CA GLY A 53 -4.82 12.07 2.66
C GLY A 53 -6.23 11.50 2.45
N GLU A 54 -7.20 12.33 2.07
CA GLU A 54 -8.58 11.94 1.78
C GLU A 54 -8.85 11.97 0.26
N GLN A 55 -7.83 11.71 -0.56
CA GLN A 55 -8.03 11.64 -2.01
C GLN A 55 -8.75 10.34 -2.37
N GLY A 56 -9.72 10.43 -3.27
CA GLY A 56 -10.32 9.25 -3.86
C GLY A 56 -9.31 8.49 -4.72
N PHE A 57 -9.47 7.17 -4.84
CA PHE A 57 -8.61 6.34 -5.68
C PHE A 57 -9.43 5.26 -6.37
N VAL A 58 -8.89 4.70 -7.46
CA VAL A 58 -9.49 3.59 -8.18
C VAL A 58 -8.72 2.31 -7.87
N TYR A 59 -9.45 1.28 -7.43
CA TYR A 59 -8.93 -0.05 -7.15
C TYR A 59 -9.90 -1.10 -7.70
N ASN A 60 -9.39 -2.08 -8.46
CA ASN A 60 -10.19 -3.14 -9.09
C ASN A 60 -11.44 -2.63 -9.86
N GLY A 61 -11.27 -1.55 -10.62
CA GLY A 61 -12.36 -0.94 -11.40
C GLY A 61 -13.43 -0.23 -10.56
N ARG A 62 -13.23 -0.10 -9.25
CA ARG A 62 -14.12 0.61 -8.33
C ARG A 62 -13.49 1.90 -7.85
N THR A 63 -14.29 2.94 -7.76
CA THR A 63 -13.89 4.22 -7.17
C THR A 63 -14.14 4.19 -5.67
N TYR A 64 -13.09 4.44 -4.89
CA TYR A 64 -13.15 4.57 -3.45
C TYR A 64 -13.07 6.05 -3.08
N VAL A 65 -13.95 6.48 -2.19
CA VAL A 65 -14.07 7.87 -1.74
C VAL A 65 -14.10 7.92 -0.21
N PRO A 66 -13.65 9.01 0.42
CA PRO A 66 -13.65 9.13 1.88
C PRO A 66 -15.09 9.29 2.38
N LEU A 67 -15.57 8.27 3.11
CA LEU A 67 -16.96 8.22 3.58
C LEU A 67 -17.31 9.42 4.48
N ARG A 68 -16.40 9.84 5.36
CA ARG A 68 -16.63 10.96 6.28
C ARG A 68 -16.83 12.27 5.51
N PHE A 69 -15.91 12.60 4.61
CA PHE A 69 -16.00 13.78 3.75
C PHE A 69 -17.29 13.78 2.92
N MET A 70 -17.72 12.62 2.40
CA MET A 70 -19.01 12.49 1.71
C MET A 70 -20.20 12.80 2.63
N GLY A 71 -20.23 12.24 3.84
CA GLY A 71 -21.32 12.46 4.81
C GLY A 71 -21.41 13.91 5.28
N GLU A 72 -20.27 14.49 5.69
CA GLU A 72 -20.20 15.87 6.17
C GLU A 72 -20.52 16.87 5.07
N SER A 73 -20.09 16.61 3.83
CA SER A 73 -20.43 17.45 2.69
C SER A 73 -21.92 17.45 2.36
N LEU A 74 -22.66 16.42 2.78
CA LEU A 74 -24.13 16.30 2.71
C LEU A 74 -24.84 16.81 3.99
N GLY A 75 -24.11 17.46 4.90
CA GLY A 75 -24.65 17.99 6.15
C GLY A 75 -24.99 16.91 7.17
N LYS A 76 -24.38 15.72 7.08
CA LYS A 76 -24.53 14.64 8.06
C LYS A 76 -23.30 14.59 8.96
N GLU A 77 -23.54 14.65 10.26
CA GLU A 77 -22.49 14.42 11.25
C GLU A 77 -22.08 12.94 11.25
N VAL A 78 -20.78 12.68 11.19
CA VAL A 78 -20.22 11.32 11.20
C VAL A 78 -19.45 11.12 12.51
N THR A 79 -20.01 10.30 13.39
CA THR A 79 -19.39 9.95 14.67
C THR A 79 -18.84 8.53 14.66
N TYR A 80 -17.83 8.28 15.49
CA TYR A 80 -17.29 6.95 15.70
C TYR A 80 -17.93 6.35 16.94
N TYR A 81 -18.51 5.16 16.81
CA TYR A 81 -18.85 4.37 17.97
C TYR A 81 -17.55 3.82 18.56
N GLN A 82 -17.04 4.49 19.59
CA GLN A 82 -15.95 4.00 20.39
C GLN A 82 -16.55 3.03 21.40
N GLY A 83 -16.78 1.79 20.96
CA GLY A 83 -17.20 0.70 21.84
C GLY A 83 -16.17 0.50 22.95
N ILE A 84 -16.67 0.27 24.17
CA ILE A 84 -15.88 -0.08 25.36
C ILE A 84 -15.12 -1.38 25.10
#